data_AF-A0A436AZ31-F1
#
_entry.id   AF-A0A436AZ31-F1
#
_cell.length_a   1.000
_cell.length_b   1.000
_cell.length_c   1.000
_cell.angle_alpha   90.00
_cell.angle_beta   90.00
_cell.angle_gamma   90.00
#
_symmetry.space_group_name_H-M   'P 1'
#
loop_
_entity.id
_entity.type
_entity.pdbx_description
1 polymer ?
#
loop_
_entity_poly.entity_id
_entity_poly.type
_entity_poly.pdbx_seq_one_letter_code
_entity_poly.pdbx_strand_id
1 'polypeptide(L)'
;VIRSHPIWIEAATLDASTSGQGLPQRIEAGLAGRAPGFSRPATFELARAVDELKQILTGFGLGRARVGVDLDFVPAADFSVMQALLPACTMVDGSAVLDRLRAIKSPREIDLLQQGIILSEVGLERLQVDAMAGMRQADLIALYRQGVATAASGLSHTVQTAEYVTLGARAKDADAKAMPGDPLKCDMVCTVGGL
;
A
#
# COMPACT_ATOMS: atom_id res chain seq x y z
N VAL A 1 -12.26 24.89 10.76
CA VAL A 1 -11.20 24.73 11.79
C VAL A 1 -10.31 23.58 11.35
N ILE A 2 -9.02 23.82 11.12
CA ILE A 2 -8.05 22.76 10.84
C ILE A 2 -7.66 22.15 12.19
N ARG A 3 -7.88 20.84 12.37
CA ARG A 3 -7.45 20.07 13.54
C ARG A 3 -6.14 19.39 13.19
N SER A 4 -5.14 19.47 14.05
CA SER A 4 -3.84 18.83 13.84
C SER A 4 -3.45 18.05 15.09
N HIS A 5 -2.78 16.92 14.89
CA HIS A 5 -2.09 16.20 15.96
C HIS A 5 -0.60 16.11 15.60
N PRO A 6 0.30 16.23 16.58
CA PRO A 6 1.71 16.01 16.34
C PRO A 6 1.93 14.53 15.98
N ILE A 7 2.81 14.29 15.00
CA ILE A 7 3.39 12.97 14.73
C ILE A 7 4.87 13.01 15.08
N TRP A 8 5.39 11.93 15.63
CA TRP A 8 6.83 11.79 15.85
C TRP A 8 7.51 11.23 14.61
N ILE A 9 8.50 11.96 14.10
CA ILE A 9 9.39 11.54 13.01
C ILE A 9 10.79 11.38 13.61
N GLU A 10 11.35 10.18 13.46
CA GLU A 10 12.74 9.94 13.84
C GLU A 10 13.66 10.60 12.81
N ALA A 11 14.61 11.40 13.29
CA ALA A 11 15.61 12.03 12.45
C ALA A 11 17.00 11.77 13.05
N ALA A 12 17.94 11.37 12.21
CA ALA A 12 19.34 11.23 12.56
C ALA A 12 20.17 12.15 11.67
N THR A 13 21.02 12.97 12.28
CA THR A 13 21.97 13.81 11.53
C THR A 13 23.18 12.96 11.16
N LEU A 14 23.46 12.85 9.87
CA LEU A 14 24.69 12.21 9.39
C LEU A 14 25.78 13.26 9.24
N ASP A 15 26.81 13.18 10.06
CA ASP A 15 27.98 14.05 9.93
C ASP A 15 28.74 13.73 8.63
N ALA A 16 28.94 14.74 7.79
CA ALA A 16 29.70 14.63 6.55
C ALA A 16 31.19 14.28 6.78
N SER A 17 31.73 14.67 7.94
CA SER A 17 33.12 14.38 8.34
C SER A 17 33.36 12.87 8.58
N THR A 18 32.30 12.11 8.84
CA THR A 18 32.33 10.66 9.09
C THR A 18 32.08 9.81 7.85
N SER A 19 32.13 10.40 6.65
CA SER A 19 31.81 9.71 5.37
C SER A 19 32.65 8.47 5.07
N GLY A 20 33.83 8.33 5.68
CA GLY A 20 34.66 7.11 5.58
C GLY A 20 34.19 5.92 6.44
N GLN A 21 33.19 6.11 7.30
CA GLN A 21 32.58 5.04 8.10
C GLN A 21 31.39 4.40 7.36
N GLY A 22 31.06 3.16 7.73
CA GLY A 22 29.86 2.50 7.23
C GLY A 22 28.58 3.25 7.65
N LEU A 23 27.56 3.20 6.78
CA LEU A 23 26.27 3.85 7.02
C LEU A 23 25.63 3.46 8.37
N PRO A 24 25.63 2.18 8.81
CA PRO A 24 25.06 1.80 10.09
C PRO A 24 25.71 2.53 11.28
N GLN A 25 27.04 2.63 11.30
CA GLN A 25 27.78 3.31 12.38
C GLN A 25 27.45 4.81 12.43
N ARG A 26 27.27 5.44 11.26
CA ARG A 26 26.93 6.86 11.17
C ARG A 26 25.51 7.15 11.64
N ILE A 27 24.57 6.23 11.38
CA ILE A 27 23.20 6.30 11.91
C ILE A 27 23.22 6.17 13.44
N GLU A 28 23.93 5.17 13.97
CA GLU A 28 24.04 4.96 15.43
C GLU A 28 24.64 6.19 16.13
N ALA A 29 25.72 6.76 15.57
CA ALA A 29 26.32 7.99 16.09
C ALA A 29 25.35 9.18 16.05
N GLY A 30 24.57 9.33 14.98
CA GLY A 30 23.55 10.37 14.87
C GLY A 30 22.39 10.22 15.86
N LEU A 31 22.22 9.04 16.45
CA LEU A 31 21.22 8.75 17.50
C LEU A 31 21.82 8.76 18.92
N ALA A 32 23.15 8.82 19.04
CA ALA A 32 23.90 8.82 20.29
C ALA A 32 23.87 10.20 20.98
N GLY A 33 22.70 10.59 21.48
CA GLY A 33 22.50 11.83 22.25
C GLY A 33 21.20 11.85 23.06
N ARG A 34 20.54 10.70 23.16
CA ARG A 34 19.24 10.58 23.84
C ARG A 34 19.42 10.60 25.34
N ALA A 35 18.52 11.31 26.03
CA ALA A 35 18.49 11.32 27.48
C ALA A 35 18.26 9.91 28.04
N PRO A 36 18.83 9.57 29.22
CA PRO A 36 18.52 8.33 29.91
C PRO A 36 17.00 8.15 30.09
N GLY A 37 16.48 6.97 29.77
CA GLY A 37 15.04 6.69 29.85
C GLY A 37 14.21 7.19 28.65
N PHE A 38 14.86 7.66 27.57
CA PHE A 38 14.15 7.98 26.33
C PHE A 38 13.44 6.73 25.78
N SER A 39 12.12 6.78 25.72
CA SER A 39 11.30 5.86 24.93
C SER A 39 10.86 6.58 23.68
N ARG A 40 11.05 5.94 22.52
CA ARG A 40 10.58 6.49 21.24
C ARG A 40 9.05 6.63 21.30
N PRO A 41 8.48 7.83 21.13
CA PRO A 41 7.04 7.99 21.05
C PRO A 41 6.49 7.24 19.84
N ALA A 42 5.24 6.76 19.96
CA ALA A 42 4.55 6.22 18.80
C ALA A 42 4.34 7.33 17.76
N THR A 43 4.49 7.01 16.48
CA THR A 43 4.18 7.95 15.40
C THR A 43 2.69 8.34 15.40
N PHE A 44 1.85 7.48 15.98
CA PHE A 44 0.41 7.64 16.12
C PHE A 44 -0.02 7.29 17.55
N GLU A 45 -0.87 8.12 18.15
CA GLU A 45 -1.51 7.84 19.44
C GLU A 45 -3.02 7.67 19.25
N LEU A 46 -3.49 6.43 19.35
CA LEU A 46 -4.89 6.09 19.11
C LEU A 46 -5.86 6.90 19.98
N ALA A 47 -5.57 7.06 21.28
CA ALA A 47 -6.44 7.79 22.19
C ALA A 47 -6.68 9.23 21.73
N ARG A 48 -5.63 9.93 21.27
CA ARG A 48 -5.73 11.30 20.77
C ARG A 48 -6.52 11.38 19.46
N ALA A 49 -6.31 10.41 18.57
CA ALA A 49 -7.09 10.33 17.34
C ALA A 49 -8.58 10.09 17.61
N VAL A 50 -8.90 9.24 18.60
CA VAL A 50 -10.28 8.97 19.01
C VAL A 50 -10.91 10.19 19.71
N ASP A 51 -10.14 10.95 20.49
CA ASP A 51 -10.61 12.21 21.07
C ASP A 51 -10.95 13.24 19.98
N GLU A 52 -10.12 13.38 18.94
CA GLU A 52 -10.45 14.25 17.81
C GLU A 52 -11.68 13.75 17.04
N LEU A 53 -11.82 12.43 16.85
CA LEU A 53 -13.01 11.82 16.27
C LEU A 53 -14.26 12.16 17.10
N LYS A 54 -14.18 12.10 18.43
CA LYS A 54 -15.27 12.50 19.34
C LYS A 54 -15.72 13.94 19.09
N GLN A 55 -14.76 14.84 18.95
CA GLN A 55 -15.02 16.26 18.70
C GLN A 55 -15.67 16.47 17.32
N ILE A 56 -15.22 15.74 16.30
CA ILE A 56 -15.81 15.77 14.96
C ILE A 56 -17.25 15.26 15.00
N LEU A 57 -17.50 14.09 15.59
CA LEU A 57 -18.83 13.52 15.72
C LEU A 57 -19.77 14.47 16.47
N THR A 58 -19.31 15.05 17.58
CA THR A 58 -20.09 16.02 18.35
C THR A 58 -20.42 17.28 17.53
N GLY A 59 -19.45 17.79 16.76
CA GLY A 59 -19.65 18.94 15.87
C GLY A 59 -20.70 18.71 14.78
N PHE A 60 -20.86 17.47 14.32
CA PHE A 60 -21.94 17.07 13.40
C PHE A 60 -23.26 16.69 14.10
N GLY A 61 -23.36 16.81 15.43
CA GLY A 61 -24.52 16.37 16.21
C GLY A 61 -24.64 14.85 16.36
N LEU A 62 -23.57 14.11 16.07
CA LEU A 62 -23.50 12.64 16.05
C LEU A 62 -22.84 12.04 17.30
N GLY A 63 -22.60 12.82 18.37
CA GLY A 63 -21.89 12.36 19.58
C GLY A 63 -22.57 11.20 20.34
N ARG A 64 -23.80 10.83 19.96
CA ARG A 64 -24.57 9.68 20.49
C ARG A 64 -25.13 8.78 19.38
N ALA A 65 -24.61 8.92 18.16
CA ALA A 65 -25.14 8.22 17.00
C ALA A 65 -24.75 6.73 17.01
N ARG A 66 -25.44 5.97 16.15
CA ARG A 66 -24.97 4.65 15.73
C ARG A 66 -24.00 4.84 14.56
N VAL A 67 -22.75 4.44 14.74
CA VAL A 67 -21.66 4.68 13.78
C VAL A 67 -21.19 3.34 13.23
N GLY A 68 -21.31 3.16 11.91
CA GLY A 68 -20.72 2.02 11.21
C GLY A 68 -19.22 2.23 11.03
N VAL A 69 -18.43 1.20 11.34
CA VAL A 69 -16.96 1.18 11.20
C VAL A 69 -16.57 0.03 10.29
N ASP A 70 -15.56 0.21 9.45
CA ASP A 70 -15.02 -0.86 8.60
C ASP A 70 -14.22 -1.86 9.44
N LEU A 71 -14.85 -2.90 9.99
CA LEU A 71 -14.20 -3.88 10.87
C LEU A 71 -13.33 -4.88 10.11
N ASP A 72 -13.49 -4.99 8.79
CA ASP A 72 -12.54 -5.71 7.93
C ASP A 72 -11.17 -5.01 7.87
N PHE A 73 -11.11 -3.73 8.24
CA PHE A 73 -9.88 -2.93 8.23
C PHE A 73 -9.41 -2.50 9.63
N VAL A 74 -10.34 -2.15 10.52
CA VAL A 74 -9.99 -1.68 11.87
C VAL A 74 -9.52 -2.85 12.75
N PRO A 75 -8.30 -2.81 13.31
CA PRO A 75 -7.84 -3.85 14.21
C PRO A 75 -8.77 -4.01 15.42
N ALA A 76 -9.05 -5.26 15.81
CA ALA A 76 -9.93 -5.55 16.95
C ALA A 76 -9.48 -4.89 18.27
N ALA A 77 -8.16 -4.77 18.46
CA ALA A 77 -7.58 -4.07 19.61
C ALA A 77 -7.93 -2.57 19.60
N ASP A 78 -7.80 -1.92 18.45
CA ASP A 78 -8.12 -0.50 18.28
C ASP A 78 -9.62 -0.25 18.43
N PHE A 79 -10.45 -1.13 17.87
CA PHE A 79 -11.91 -1.05 18.01
C PHE A 79 -12.35 -1.07 19.48
N SER A 80 -11.74 -1.93 20.29
CA SER A 80 -12.03 -2.01 21.74
C SER A 80 -11.69 -0.70 22.46
N VAL A 81 -10.57 -0.06 22.11
CA VAL A 81 -10.18 1.25 22.64
C VAL A 81 -11.14 2.34 22.18
N MET A 82 -11.53 2.32 20.90
CA MET A 82 -12.51 3.27 20.34
C MET A 82 -13.84 3.20 21.10
N GLN A 83 -14.36 1.99 21.37
CA GLN A 83 -15.59 1.80 22.13
C GLN A 83 -15.47 2.34 23.56
N ALA A 84 -14.33 2.12 24.22
CA ALA A 84 -14.08 2.62 25.58
C ALA A 84 -14.02 4.15 25.64
N LEU A 85 -13.45 4.81 24.62
CA LEU A 85 -13.29 6.26 24.58
C LEU A 85 -14.51 7.01 23.99
N LEU A 86 -15.36 6.30 23.23
CA LEU A 86 -16.62 6.81 22.67
C LEU A 86 -17.85 6.08 23.22
N PRO A 87 -18.02 5.95 24.55
CA PRO A 87 -19.06 5.09 25.14
C PRO A 87 -20.49 5.57 24.85
N ALA A 88 -20.66 6.83 24.45
CA ALA A 88 -21.96 7.39 24.08
C ALA A 88 -22.38 7.03 22.65
N CYS A 89 -21.44 6.65 21.77
CA CYS A 89 -21.71 6.21 20.41
C CYS A 89 -21.92 4.69 20.37
N THR A 90 -22.91 4.23 19.61
CA THR A 90 -23.06 2.79 19.34
C THR A 90 -22.25 2.44 18.10
N MET A 91 -21.04 1.94 18.29
CA MET A 91 -20.18 1.52 17.17
C MET A 91 -20.56 0.11 16.71
N VAL A 92 -20.80 -0.06 15.41
CA VAL A 92 -21.21 -1.32 14.81
C VAL A 92 -20.38 -1.62 13.57
N ASP A 93 -20.38 -2.89 13.16
CA ASP A 93 -19.83 -3.28 11.88
C ASP A 93 -20.57 -2.59 10.72
N GLY A 94 -19.83 -1.84 9.92
CA GLY A 94 -20.28 -1.16 8.71
C GLY A 94 -19.69 -1.72 7.42
N SER A 95 -18.83 -2.74 7.47
CA SER A 95 -18.08 -3.25 6.31
C SER A 95 -19.02 -3.66 5.18
N ALA A 96 -20.09 -4.39 5.47
CA ALA A 96 -21.07 -4.80 4.47
C ALA A 96 -21.78 -3.61 3.75
N VAL A 97 -21.87 -2.43 4.36
CA VAL A 97 -22.40 -1.23 3.68
C VAL A 97 -21.36 -0.66 2.73
N LEU A 98 -20.10 -0.58 3.17
CA LEU A 98 -18.98 -0.11 2.35
C LEU A 98 -18.75 -1.03 1.15
N ASP A 99 -18.84 -2.34 1.33
CA ASP A 99 -18.70 -3.31 0.24
C ASP A 99 -19.77 -3.13 -0.84
N ARG A 100 -21.03 -2.94 -0.43
CA ARG A 100 -22.14 -2.68 -1.37
C ARG A 100 -21.93 -1.38 -2.15
N LEU A 101 -21.41 -0.35 -1.50
CA LEU A 101 -21.06 0.91 -2.17
C LEU A 101 -19.88 0.71 -3.14
N ARG A 102 -18.84 -0.02 -2.72
CA ARG A 102 -17.67 -0.32 -3.56
C ARG A 102 -17.98 -1.26 -4.72
N ALA A 103 -19.02 -2.10 -4.62
CA ALA A 103 -19.40 -3.03 -5.68
C ALA A 103 -19.92 -2.33 -6.95
N ILE A 104 -20.54 -1.15 -6.80
CA ILE A 104 -21.08 -0.39 -7.93
C ILE A 104 -20.10 0.73 -8.29
N LYS A 105 -19.39 0.55 -9.41
CA LYS A 105 -18.39 1.50 -9.89
C LYS A 105 -19.04 2.69 -10.58
N SER A 106 -18.55 3.89 -10.27
CA SER A 106 -18.85 5.10 -11.04
C SER A 106 -18.25 5.03 -12.44
N PRO A 107 -18.75 5.83 -13.41
CA PRO A 107 -18.17 5.87 -14.75
C PRO A 107 -16.65 6.13 -14.76
N ARG A 108 -16.20 7.06 -13.92
CA ARG A 108 -14.77 7.36 -13.77
C ARG A 108 -13.96 6.16 -13.26
N GLU A 109 -14.49 5.39 -12.32
CA GLU A 109 -13.80 4.19 -11.83
C GLU A 109 -13.70 3.14 -12.92
N ILE A 110 -14.77 2.96 -13.71
CA ILE A 110 -14.77 2.04 -14.85
C ILE A 110 -13.74 2.45 -15.90
N ASP A 111 -13.65 3.75 -16.23
CA ASP A 111 -12.68 4.25 -17.20
C ASP A 111 -11.23 3.95 -16.77
N LEU A 112 -10.92 4.09 -15.48
CA LEU A 112 -9.60 3.79 -14.92
C LEU A 112 -9.32 2.27 -14.91
N LEU A 113 -10.30 1.45 -14.54
CA LEU A 113 -10.19 -0.01 -14.59
C LEU A 113 -9.96 -0.49 -16.03
N GLN A 114 -10.68 0.07 -17.00
CA GLN A 114 -10.50 -0.25 -18.43
C GLN A 114 -9.11 0.17 -18.92
N GLN A 115 -8.62 1.35 -18.53
CA GLN A 115 -7.25 1.75 -18.83
C GLN A 115 -6.23 0.77 -18.24
N GLY A 116 -6.40 0.34 -17.00
CA GLY A 116 -5.55 -0.66 -16.37
C GLY A 116 -5.53 -1.99 -17.14
N ILE A 117 -6.70 -2.46 -17.59
CA ILE A 117 -6.82 -3.66 -18.43
C ILE A 117 -6.04 -3.48 -19.73
N ILE A 118 -6.27 -2.39 -20.46
CA ILE A 118 -5.59 -2.13 -21.75
C ILE A 118 -4.07 -2.09 -21.58
N LEU A 119 -3.58 -1.41 -20.55
CA LEU A 119 -2.14 -1.34 -20.29
C LEU A 119 -1.56 -2.72 -19.92
N SER A 120 -2.27 -3.49 -19.10
CA SER A 120 -1.89 -4.86 -18.75
C SER A 120 -1.83 -5.76 -19.98
N GLU A 121 -2.79 -5.66 -20.90
CA GLU A 121 -2.82 -6.40 -22.16
C GLU A 121 -1.60 -6.07 -23.03
N VAL A 122 -1.23 -4.80 -23.17
CA VAL A 122 -0.02 -4.40 -23.90
C VAL A 122 1.26 -4.95 -23.24
N GLY A 123 1.32 -4.94 -21.91
CA GLY A 123 2.40 -5.58 -21.17
C GLY A 123 2.48 -7.09 -21.44
N LEU A 124 1.34 -7.78 -21.40
CA LEU A 124 1.26 -9.22 -21.64
C LEU A 124 1.60 -9.58 -23.08
N GLU A 125 1.15 -8.80 -24.06
CA GLU A 125 1.50 -8.97 -25.47
C GLU A 125 3.01 -8.83 -25.66
N ARG A 126 3.63 -7.82 -25.06
CA ARG A 126 5.09 -7.63 -25.11
C ARG A 126 5.82 -8.83 -24.52
N LEU A 127 5.41 -9.28 -23.35
CA LEU A 127 5.97 -10.48 -22.71
C LEU A 127 5.80 -11.70 -23.62
N GLN A 128 4.61 -11.91 -24.19
CA GLN A 128 4.31 -13.06 -25.04
C GLN A 128 5.18 -13.10 -26.30
N VAL A 129 5.40 -11.96 -26.95
CA VAL A 129 6.20 -11.86 -28.18
C VAL A 129 7.69 -12.06 -27.90
N ASP A 130 8.19 -11.48 -26.81
CA ASP A 130 9.64 -11.44 -26.53
C ASP A 130 10.12 -12.56 -25.59
N ALA A 131 9.21 -13.33 -24.99
CA ALA A 131 9.59 -14.43 -24.11
C ALA A 131 10.38 -15.51 -24.86
N MET A 132 11.51 -15.92 -24.29
CA MET A 132 12.38 -16.93 -24.87
C MET A 132 12.89 -17.93 -23.82
N ALA A 133 13.24 -19.14 -24.28
CA ALA A 133 13.97 -20.09 -23.46
C ALA A 133 15.27 -19.47 -22.93
N GLY A 134 15.62 -19.79 -21.67
CA GLY A 134 16.76 -19.22 -20.96
C GLY A 134 16.44 -18.00 -20.10
N MET A 135 15.30 -17.33 -20.31
CA MET A 135 14.85 -16.22 -19.48
C MET A 135 14.41 -16.69 -18.09
N ARG A 136 14.69 -15.88 -17.07
CA ARG A 136 14.22 -16.06 -15.70
C ARG A 136 12.85 -15.40 -15.51
N GLN A 137 12.20 -15.69 -14.38
CA GLN A 137 10.95 -15.02 -14.01
C GLN A 137 11.09 -13.49 -13.99
N ALA A 138 12.21 -12.98 -13.45
CA ALA A 138 12.49 -11.54 -13.40
C ALA A 138 12.60 -10.91 -14.80
N ASP A 139 13.18 -11.62 -15.77
CA ASP A 139 13.31 -11.13 -17.15
C ASP A 139 11.93 -11.01 -17.81
N LEU A 140 11.06 -12.01 -17.60
CA LEU A 140 9.68 -12.00 -18.11
C LEU A 140 8.85 -10.88 -17.47
N ILE A 141 8.97 -10.70 -16.16
CA ILE A 141 8.34 -9.58 -15.44
C ILE A 141 8.84 -8.24 -15.99
N ALA A 142 10.13 -8.12 -16.31
CA ALA A 142 10.70 -6.91 -16.89
C ALA A 142 10.11 -6.59 -18.27
N LEU A 143 9.88 -7.60 -19.13
CA LEU A 143 9.21 -7.42 -20.42
C LEU A 143 7.80 -6.85 -20.25
N TYR A 144 7.01 -7.42 -19.33
CA TYR A 144 5.67 -6.92 -19.03
C TYR A 144 5.71 -5.47 -18.55
N ARG A 145 6.54 -5.17 -17.55
CA ARG A 145 6.69 -3.82 -16.99
C ARG A 145 7.10 -2.80 -18.05
N GLN A 146 8.00 -3.18 -18.96
CA GLN A 146 8.43 -2.32 -20.05
C GLN A 146 7.29 -2.03 -21.04
N GLY A 147 6.49 -3.04 -21.38
CA GLY A 147 5.30 -2.86 -22.23
C GLY A 147 4.30 -1.90 -21.60
N VAL A 148 3.94 -2.13 -20.33
CA VAL A 148 3.05 -1.25 -19.56
C VAL A 148 3.60 0.18 -19.49
N ALA A 149 4.86 0.35 -19.09
CA ALA A 149 5.47 1.67 -18.94
C ALA A 149 5.53 2.45 -20.26
N THR A 150 5.78 1.76 -21.37
CA THR A 150 5.77 2.38 -22.70
C THR A 150 4.38 2.85 -23.09
N ALA A 151 3.37 2.00 -22.90
CA ALA A 151 1.98 2.31 -23.21
C ALA A 151 1.38 3.39 -22.30
N ALA A 152 1.84 3.45 -21.05
CA ALA A 152 1.41 4.44 -20.06
C ALA A 152 2.07 5.82 -20.26
N SER A 153 3.00 5.96 -21.21
CA SER A 153 3.72 7.21 -21.42
C SER A 153 2.76 8.36 -21.77
N GLY A 154 2.84 9.44 -21.00
CA GLY A 154 1.99 10.62 -21.17
C GLY A 154 0.64 10.57 -20.44
N LEU A 155 0.31 9.49 -19.73
CA LEU A 155 -0.87 9.47 -18.86
C LEU A 155 -0.69 10.40 -17.66
N SER A 156 -1.79 11.04 -17.25
CA SER A 156 -1.82 11.92 -16.08
C SER A 156 -2.01 11.17 -14.75
N HIS A 157 -2.32 9.88 -14.81
CA HIS A 157 -2.53 9.03 -13.64
C HIS A 157 -1.27 8.24 -13.30
N THR A 158 -1.06 7.99 -12.01
CA THR A 158 -0.03 7.04 -11.56
C THR A 158 -0.40 5.64 -12.03
N VAL A 159 0.57 4.95 -12.64
CA VAL A 159 0.46 3.54 -13.05
C VAL A 159 1.39 2.71 -12.19
N GLN A 160 0.87 1.61 -11.64
CA GLN A 160 1.63 0.67 -10.83
C GLN A 160 1.33 -0.74 -11.30
N THR A 161 2.34 -1.61 -11.23
CA THR A 161 2.17 -3.02 -11.57
C THR A 161 2.56 -3.93 -10.42
N ALA A 162 1.92 -5.08 -10.35
CA ALA A 162 2.27 -6.16 -9.44
C ALA A 162 2.16 -7.49 -10.20
N GLU A 163 3.18 -8.32 -10.11
CA GLU A 163 3.35 -9.47 -10.99
C GLU A 163 3.70 -10.72 -10.20
N TYR A 164 3.07 -11.82 -10.59
CA TYR A 164 3.43 -13.15 -10.13
C TYR A 164 3.52 -14.09 -11.33
N VAL A 165 4.75 -14.52 -11.63
CA VAL A 165 5.07 -15.39 -12.77
C VAL A 165 5.57 -16.73 -12.26
N THR A 166 5.07 -17.83 -12.83
CA THR A 166 5.58 -19.18 -12.53
C THR A 166 6.01 -19.90 -13.80
N LEU A 167 7.14 -20.59 -13.71
CA LEU A 167 7.79 -21.32 -14.80
C LEU A 167 7.82 -22.82 -14.50
N GLY A 168 7.10 -23.60 -15.30
CA GLY A 168 7.06 -25.05 -15.18
C GLY A 168 6.61 -25.53 -13.79
N ALA A 169 7.03 -26.76 -13.43
CA ALA A 169 6.83 -27.30 -12.07
C ALA A 169 7.71 -26.62 -11.00
N ARG A 170 8.52 -25.61 -11.38
CA ARG A 170 9.55 -24.97 -10.55
C ARG A 170 9.10 -23.60 -10.02
N ALA A 171 7.81 -23.47 -9.74
CA ALA A 171 7.12 -22.22 -9.40
C ALA A 171 7.73 -21.38 -8.24
N LYS A 172 8.68 -21.91 -7.46
CA LYS A 172 9.32 -21.23 -6.32
C LYS A 172 10.83 -20.99 -6.46
N ASP A 173 11.44 -21.39 -7.56
CA ASP A 173 12.87 -21.14 -7.80
C ASP A 173 13.02 -19.87 -8.65
N ALA A 174 13.47 -18.79 -8.01
CA ALA A 174 13.63 -17.48 -8.65
C ALA A 174 14.73 -17.46 -9.72
N ASP A 175 15.68 -18.40 -9.66
CA ASP A 175 16.76 -18.55 -10.64
C ASP A 175 16.42 -19.53 -11.76
N ALA A 176 15.25 -20.19 -11.69
CA ALA A 176 14.79 -21.08 -12.73
C ALA A 176 14.66 -20.34 -14.07
N LYS A 177 15.23 -20.96 -15.10
CA LYS A 177 15.13 -20.49 -16.48
C LYS A 177 14.03 -21.24 -17.20
N ALA A 178 13.29 -20.52 -18.03
CA ALA A 178 12.30 -21.07 -18.94
C ALA A 178 12.98 -22.04 -19.91
N MET A 179 12.43 -23.24 -20.06
CA MET A 179 12.89 -24.23 -21.02
C MET A 179 11.84 -24.45 -22.11
N PRO A 180 12.23 -24.91 -23.32
CA PRO A 180 11.25 -25.29 -24.33
C PRO A 180 10.26 -26.32 -23.76
N GLY A 181 8.96 -26.03 -23.91
CA GLY A 181 7.88 -26.87 -23.39
C GLY A 181 7.47 -26.59 -21.94
N ASP A 182 8.14 -25.68 -21.21
CA ASP A 182 7.68 -25.27 -19.90
C ASP A 182 6.36 -24.49 -20.00
N PRO A 183 5.33 -24.81 -19.19
CA PRO A 183 4.18 -23.93 -19.04
C PRO A 183 4.57 -22.65 -18.30
N LEU A 184 4.01 -21.53 -18.74
CA LEU A 184 4.18 -20.20 -18.15
C LEU A 184 2.81 -19.71 -17.65
N LYS A 185 2.67 -19.45 -16.35
CA LYS A 185 1.52 -18.73 -15.79
C LYS A 185 1.97 -17.33 -15.42
N CYS A 186 1.27 -16.34 -15.96
CA CYS A 186 1.43 -14.92 -15.63
C CYS A 186 0.16 -14.44 -14.92
N ASP A 187 0.33 -13.91 -13.72
CA ASP A 187 -0.73 -13.32 -12.91
C ASP A 187 -0.32 -11.87 -12.65
N MET A 188 -0.86 -10.97 -13.45
CA MET A 188 -0.33 -9.61 -13.62
C MET A 188 -1.42 -8.60 -13.31
N VAL A 189 -1.06 -7.57 -12.56
CA VAL A 189 -1.92 -6.47 -12.17
C VAL A 189 -1.34 -5.19 -12.75
N CYS A 190 -2.21 -4.32 -13.27
CA CYS A 190 -1.91 -2.96 -13.64
C CYS A 190 -2.97 -2.04 -13.03
N THR A 191 -2.55 -1.20 -12.09
CA THR A 191 -3.39 -0.26 -11.35
C THR A 191 -3.20 1.14 -11.91
N VAL A 192 -4.29 1.86 -12.17
CA VAL A 192 -4.27 3.22 -12.72
C VAL A 192 -5.04 4.15 -11.78
N GLY A 193 -4.36 5.15 -11.23
CA GLY A 193 -4.98 6.12 -10.33
C GLY A 193 -5.50 5.53 -9.02
N GLY A 194 -5.00 4.35 -8.61
CA GLY A 194 -5.41 3.64 -7.40
C GLY A 194 -6.57 2.66 -7.57
N LEU A 195 -6.96 2.35 -8.82
CA LEU A 195 -7.99 1.36 -9.19
C LEU A 195 -7.41 0.25 -10.08
#